data_AF-A0A1W4XBT4-F1
#
_entry.id   AF-A0A1W4XBT4-F1
#
_cell.length_a   1.000
_cell.length_b   1.000
_cell.length_c   1.000
_cell.angle_alpha   90.00
_cell.angle_beta   90.00
_cell.angle_gamma   90.00
#
_symmetry.space_group_name_H-M   'P 1'
#
loop_
_entity.id
_entity.type
_entity.pdbx_description
1 polymer ?
#
loop_
_entity_poly.entity_id
_entity_poly.type
_entity_poly.pdbx_seq_one_letter_code
_entity_poly.pdbx_strand_id
1 'polypeptide(L)' 'MSLLRGLGKKHIELATKWVAPVITYGTAASLGVVYFTDWKVVLQYVPFYNTKFEE' A
#
# COMPACT_ATOMS: atom_id res chain seq x y z
N MET A 1 -15.03 9.66 25.25
CA MET A 1 -14.25 8.40 25.25
C MET A 1 -12.86 8.71 24.70
N SER A 2 -11.85 8.86 25.55
CA SER A 2 -10.52 9.37 25.14
C SER A 2 -9.67 8.26 24.50
N LEU A 3 -9.85 8.00 23.20
CA LEU A 3 -9.07 7.02 22.43
C LEU A 3 -7.55 7.26 22.49
N LEU A 4 -7.14 8.52 22.70
CA LEU A 4 -5.74 8.94 22.75
C LEU A 4 -5.02 8.57 24.06
N ARG A 5 -5.74 8.21 25.13
CA ARG A 5 -5.12 7.79 26.41
C ARG A 5 -4.57 6.35 26.37
N GLY A 6 -4.95 5.56 25.36
CA GLY A 6 -4.55 4.15 25.23
C GLY A 6 -3.23 3.93 24.48
N LEU A 7 -2.76 4.89 23.66
CA LEU A 7 -1.56 4.75 22.83
C LEU A 7 -0.28 5.04 23.64
N GLY A 8 0.01 4.16 24.60
CA GLY A 8 1.28 4.16 25.34
C GLY A 8 2.45 3.59 24.52
N LYS A 9 3.68 3.71 25.05
CA LYS A 9 4.94 3.23 24.44
C LYS A 9 4.87 1.79 23.90
N LYS A 10 4.16 0.90 24.61
CA LYS A 10 3.96 -0.51 24.21
C LYS A 10 3.19 -0.67 22.88
N HIS A 11 2.23 0.20 22.60
CA HIS A 11 1.46 0.14 21.35
C HIS A 11 2.30 0.62 20.16
N ILE A 12 3.16 1.62 20.39
CA ILE A 12 4.12 2.08 19.39
C ILE A 12 5.14 0.97 19.09
N GLU A 13 5.70 0.33 20.12
CA GLU A 13 6.64 -0.78 19.95
C GLU A 13 6.00 -1.95 19.19
N LEU A 14 4.73 -2.26 19.49
CA LEU A 14 3.98 -3.27 18.76
C LEU A 14 3.74 -2.85 17.30
N ALA A 15 3.29 -1.62 17.06
CA ALA A 15 3.07 -1.11 15.71
C ALA A 15 4.34 -1.19 14.85
N THR A 16 5.51 -0.89 15.42
CA THR A 16 6.80 -1.02 14.73
C THR A 16 7.07 -2.46 14.29
N LYS A 17 6.70 -3.47 15.10
CA LYS A 17 6.85 -4.89 14.72
C LYS A 17 5.94 -5.30 13.56
N TRP A 18 4.82 -4.60 13.37
CA TRP A 18 3.89 -4.84 12.27
C TRP A 18 4.23 -4.07 10.98
N VAL A 19 5.27 -3.23 10.98
CA VAL A 19 5.64 -2.43 9.81
C VAL A 19 5.93 -3.31 8.59
N ALA A 20 6.78 -4.34 8.76
CA ALA A 20 7.13 -5.25 7.67
C ALA A 20 5.91 -5.94 7.02
N PRO A 21 5.03 -6.65 7.77
CA PRO A 21 3.86 -7.28 7.16
C PRO A 21 2.87 -6.26 6.59
N VAL A 22 2.68 -5.09 7.22
CA VAL A 22 1.82 -4.04 6.67
C VAL A 22 2.34 -3.56 5.31
N ILE A 23 3.65 -3.35 5.18
CA ILE A 23 4.26 -2.99 3.89
C ILE A 23 4.04 -4.12 2.88
N THR A 24 4.29 -5.37 3.24
CA THR A 24 4.14 -6.51 2.32
C THR A 24 2.69 -6.66 1.83
N TYR A 25 1.73 -6.75 2.75
CA TYR A 25 0.32 -6.94 2.39
C TYR A 25 -0.27 -5.69 1.75
N GLY A 26 0.11 -4.48 2.19
CA GLY A 26 -0.29 -3.23 1.58
C GLY A 26 0.21 -3.09 0.14
N THR A 27 1.45 -3.51 -0.11
CA THR A 27 2.02 -3.55 -1.47
C THR A 27 1.28 -4.57 -2.34
N ALA A 28 1.05 -5.79 -1.83
CA ALA A 28 0.32 -6.81 -2.58
C ALA A 28 -1.11 -6.38 -2.93
N ALA A 29 -1.83 -5.79 -1.98
CA ALA A 29 -3.17 -5.26 -2.20
C ALA A 29 -3.17 -4.13 -3.24
N SER A 30 -2.21 -3.20 -3.15
CA SER A 30 -2.08 -2.09 -4.09
C SER A 30 -1.78 -2.59 -5.51
N LEU A 31 -0.88 -3.57 -5.66
CA LEU A 31 -0.62 -4.23 -6.94
C LEU A 31 -1.86 -4.93 -7.50
N GLY A 32 -2.64 -5.60 -6.64
CA GLY A 32 -3.92 -6.19 -7.03
C GLY A 32 -4.89 -5.15 -7.59
N VAL A 33 -5.04 -4.00 -6.92
CA VAL A 33 -5.88 -2.89 -7.43
C VAL A 33 -5.38 -2.39 -8.78
N VAL A 34 -4.07 -2.13 -8.90
CA VAL A 34 -3.48 -1.65 -10.16
C VAL A 34 -3.73 -2.63 -11.30
N TYR A 35 -3.62 -3.94 -11.04
CA TYR A 35 -3.88 -5.00 -12.01
C TYR A 35 -5.36 -5.07 -12.42
N PHE A 36 -6.29 -5.09 -11.47
CA PHE A 36 -7.72 -5.26 -11.77
C PHE A 36 -8.37 -4.03 -12.40
N THR A 37 -7.87 -2.84 -12.08
CA THR A 37 -8.44 -1.58 -12.58
C THR A 37 -7.71 -1.05 -13.82
N ASP A 38 -6.65 -1.73 -14.27
CA ASP A 38 -5.76 -1.24 -15.34
C ASP A 38 -5.36 0.22 -15.12
N TRP A 39 -4.84 0.50 -13.92
CA TRP A 39 -4.66 1.88 -13.46
C TRP A 39 -3.59 2.63 -14.26
N LYS A 40 -4.02 3.35 -15.31
CA LYS A 40 -3.15 4.10 -16.24
C LYS A 40 -2.14 5.01 -15.55
N VAL A 41 -2.55 5.73 -14.49
CA VAL A 41 -1.68 6.68 -13.76
C VAL A 41 -0.40 6.01 -13.26
N VAL A 42 -0.50 4.75 -12.83
CA VAL A 42 0.65 3.97 -12.35
C VAL A 42 1.31 3.22 -13.51
N LEU A 43 0.50 2.54 -14.34
CA LEU A 43 0.99 1.65 -15.39
C LEU A 43 1.74 2.36 -16.53
N GLN A 44 1.48 3.64 -16.78
CA GLN A 44 2.22 4.44 -17.77
C GLN A 44 3.73 4.56 -17.46
N TYR A 45 4.13 4.38 -16.20
CA TYR A 45 5.54 4.41 -15.78
C TYR A 45 6.19 3.03 -15.81
N VAL A 46 5.42 1.96 -16.04
CA VAL A 46 5.93 0.60 -16.11
C VAL A 46 6.38 0.34 -17.55
N PRO A 47 7.66 0.04 -17.79
CA PRO A 47 8.15 -0.34 -19.12
C PRO A 47 7.32 -1.51 -19.64
N PHE A 48 6.98 -1.50 -20.94
CA PHE A 48 6.11 -2.46 -21.63
C PHE A 48 4.59 -2.28 -21.41
N TYR A 49 4.12 -1.88 -20.22
CA TYR A 49 2.68 -1.65 -19.99
C TYR A 49 2.19 -0.27 -20.44
N ASN A 50 3.10 0.68 -20.62
CA ASN A 50 2.77 2.03 -21.10
C ASN A 50 2.18 2.01 -22.53
N THR A 51 2.60 1.08 -23.38
CA THR A 51 2.09 0.94 -24.76
C THR A 51 0.61 0.56 -24.84
N LYS A 52 0.04 0.00 -23.77
CA LYS A 52 -1.40 -0.30 -23.66
C LYS A 52 -2.26 0.96 -23.69
N PHE A 53 -1.70 2.11 -23.31
CA PHE A 53 -2.44 3.36 -23.14
C PHE A 53 -1.97 4.48 -24.08
N GLU A 54 -1.10 4.14 -25.03
CA GLU A 54 -0.76 4.97 -26.17
C GLU A 54 -1.98 5.05 -27.08
N GLU A 55 -2.37 6.27 -27.43
CA GLU A 55 -3.50 6.57 -28.32
C GLU A 55 -3.10 6.41 -29.79
#